data_AF-A0A0Q5FC44-F1
#
_entry.id   AF-A0A0Q5FC44-F1
#
_cell.length_a   1.000
_cell.length_b   1.000
_cell.length_c   1.000
_cell.angle_alpha   90.00
_cell.angle_beta   90.00
_cell.angle_gamma   90.00
#
_symmetry.space_group_name_H-M   'P 1'
#
loop_
_entity.id
_entity.type
_entity.pdbx_description
1 polymer ?
#
loop_
_entity_poly.entity_id
_entity_poly.type
_entity_poly.pdbx_seq_one_letter_code
_entity_poly.pdbx_strand_id
1 'polypeptide(L)'
;MVARVVETRPATPHGRVLHLRVAGWPGNLAGQHVDVRLTAEDGYQAVRSYSLASSGDSEILELAVDELPDGEVSPYLVEDVLPGDELEVRGPIGAYFVWTPERAEPVQLIAGGSGIVPLVAMARVHALAAGTVPMRLLYSVRSQDDAFYADELTGLERDAFTVDWAYTRSAPPGVLRPAGRVDAATIAASTIPAAERPSVYVCGPTGFVEAVADLLVAAGHSPDLIRTERFGGA
;
A
#
# COMPACT_ATOMS: atom_id res chain seq x y z
N MET A 1 -17.98 12.33 5.75
CA MET A 1 -18.52 12.64 4.40
C MET A 1 -19.17 11.37 3.88
N VAL A 2 -20.19 11.49 3.04
CA VAL A 2 -20.78 10.33 2.36
C VAL A 2 -19.98 10.07 1.09
N ALA A 3 -19.54 8.84 0.91
CA ALA A 3 -18.83 8.36 -0.25
C ALA A 3 -19.73 7.41 -1.03
N ARG A 4 -19.96 7.68 -2.32
CA ARG A 4 -20.72 6.76 -3.17
C ARG A 4 -19.77 5.82 -3.87
N VAL A 5 -20.00 4.51 -3.75
CA VAL A 5 -19.26 3.49 -4.51
C VAL A 5 -19.65 3.63 -5.97
N VAL A 6 -18.67 3.90 -6.83
CA VAL A 6 -18.89 4.07 -8.28
C VAL A 6 -18.48 2.86 -9.08
N GLU A 7 -17.53 2.09 -8.57
CA GLU A 7 -17.00 0.90 -9.21
C GLU A 7 -16.39 -0.02 -8.15
N THR A 8 -16.53 -1.32 -8.38
CA THR A 8 -15.89 -2.38 -7.62
C THR A 8 -15.26 -3.35 -8.60
N ARG A 9 -13.99 -3.73 -8.41
CA ARG A 9 -13.32 -4.71 -9.26
C ARG A 9 -12.53 -5.74 -8.44
N PRO A 10 -12.48 -7.01 -8.88
CA PRO A 10 -11.53 -7.97 -8.36
C PRO A 10 -10.09 -7.46 -8.48
N ALA A 11 -9.30 -7.64 -7.42
CA ALA A 11 -7.88 -7.33 -7.40
C ALA A 11 -7.03 -8.60 -7.19
N THR A 12 -7.47 -9.47 -6.29
CA THR A 12 -6.91 -10.80 -6.00
C THR A 12 -8.08 -11.76 -5.73
N PRO A 13 -7.85 -13.06 -5.52
CA PRO A 13 -8.90 -13.99 -5.10
C PRO A 13 -9.63 -13.58 -3.80
N HIS A 14 -8.96 -12.81 -2.93
CA HIS A 14 -9.47 -12.38 -1.62
C HIS A 14 -9.52 -10.85 -1.49
N GLY A 15 -9.45 -10.12 -2.61
CA GLY A 15 -9.26 -8.68 -2.59
C GLY A 15 -10.10 -7.95 -3.63
N ARG A 16 -10.51 -6.73 -3.29
CA ARG A 16 -11.24 -5.82 -4.17
C ARG A 16 -10.61 -4.45 -4.20
N VAL A 17 -10.75 -3.80 -5.34
CA VAL A 17 -10.54 -2.35 -5.45
C VAL A 17 -11.90 -1.68 -5.55
N LEU A 18 -12.08 -0.64 -4.73
CA LEU A 18 -13.27 0.18 -4.64
C LEU A 18 -12.92 1.60 -5.09
N HIS A 19 -13.66 2.11 -6.07
CA HIS A 19 -13.62 3.53 -6.41
C HIS A 19 -14.80 4.24 -5.74
N LEU A 20 -14.49 5.23 -4.93
CA LEU A 20 -15.48 5.98 -4.15
C LEU A 20 -15.50 7.43 -4.62
N ARG A 21 -16.68 7.95 -4.98
CA ARG A 21 -16.86 9.39 -5.23
C ARG A 21 -17.25 10.09 -3.94
N VAL A 22 -16.48 11.08 -3.54
CA VAL A 22 -16.74 11.92 -2.36
C VAL A 22 -16.87 13.37 -2.82
N ALA A 23 -18.11 13.86 -2.88
CA ALA A 23 -18.38 15.23 -3.30
C ALA A 23 -17.75 16.24 -2.32
N GLY A 24 -17.03 17.23 -2.86
CA GLY A 24 -16.29 18.22 -2.09
C GLY A 24 -15.03 17.70 -1.42
N TRP A 25 -14.47 16.56 -1.88
CA TRP A 25 -13.22 16.05 -1.35
C TRP A 25 -12.09 17.07 -1.58
N PRO A 26 -11.29 17.42 -0.55
CA PRO A 26 -10.25 18.44 -0.66
C PRO A 26 -8.99 17.98 -1.40
N GLY A 27 -8.97 16.74 -1.92
CA GLY A 27 -7.77 16.08 -2.40
C GLY A 27 -7.01 15.35 -1.29
N ASN A 28 -5.98 14.59 -1.66
CA ASN A 28 -5.11 13.89 -0.72
C ASN A 28 -3.70 13.69 -1.28
N LEU A 29 -2.75 13.40 -0.40
CA LEU A 29 -1.38 13.06 -0.78
C LEU A 29 -1.17 11.54 -0.83
N ALA A 30 -0.16 11.10 -1.58
CA ALA A 30 0.24 9.70 -1.65
C ALA A 30 0.79 9.23 -0.30
N GLY A 31 0.19 8.17 0.24
CA GLY A 31 0.49 7.65 1.57
C GLY A 31 -0.49 8.06 2.67
N GLN A 32 -1.53 8.84 2.35
CA GLN A 32 -2.64 9.11 3.27
C GLN A 32 -3.69 7.98 3.26
N HIS A 33 -4.54 7.98 4.28
CA HIS A 33 -5.65 7.04 4.43
C HIS A 33 -6.96 7.76 4.75
N VAL A 34 -8.05 7.00 4.74
CA VAL A 34 -9.37 7.39 5.25
C VAL A 34 -9.82 6.42 6.31
N ASP A 35 -10.63 6.88 7.26
CA ASP A 35 -11.44 5.97 8.06
C ASP A 35 -12.76 5.71 7.34
N VAL A 36 -13.07 4.43 7.13
CA VAL A 36 -14.37 3.96 6.66
C VAL A 36 -15.17 3.52 7.87
N ARG A 37 -16.37 4.09 8.03
CA ARG A 37 -17.35 3.71 9.04
C ARG A 37 -18.50 2.96 8.37
N LEU A 38 -18.80 1.79 8.90
CA LEU A 38 -20.00 1.02 8.59
C LEU A 38 -20.95 1.08 9.78
N THR A 39 -22.23 1.30 9.51
CA THR A 39 -23.30 1.31 10.51
C THR A 39 -24.29 0.20 10.14
N ALA A 40 -24.46 -0.80 11.01
CA ALA A 40 -25.44 -1.87 10.84
C ALA A 40 -26.86 -1.39 11.16
N GLU A 41 -27.88 -2.16 10.75
CA GLU A 41 -29.30 -1.82 10.96
C GLU A 41 -29.68 -1.67 12.44
N ASP A 42 -29.01 -2.40 13.33
CA ASP A 42 -29.19 -2.31 14.78
C ASP A 42 -28.46 -1.11 15.42
N GLY A 43 -27.76 -0.31 14.60
CA GLY A 43 -27.00 0.85 15.02
C GLY A 43 -25.56 0.55 15.45
N TYR A 44 -25.09 -0.70 15.39
CA TYR A 44 -23.69 -1.03 15.63
C TYR A 44 -22.78 -0.33 14.61
N GLN A 45 -21.67 0.23 15.08
CA GLN A 45 -20.71 0.94 14.22
C GLN A 45 -19.32 0.33 14.30
N ALA A 46 -18.76 0.00 13.14
CA ALA A 46 -17.37 -0.40 12.99
C ALA A 46 -16.62 0.65 12.17
N VAL A 47 -15.43 1.04 12.64
CA VAL A 47 -14.55 1.98 11.94
C VAL A 47 -13.20 1.31 11.69
N ARG A 48 -12.72 1.36 10.44
CA ARG A 48 -11.38 0.87 10.07
C ARG A 48 -10.71 1.85 9.11
N SER A 49 -9.40 1.99 9.25
CA SER A 49 -8.59 2.85 8.38
C SER A 49 -8.16 2.07 7.13
N TYR A 50 -8.28 2.71 5.97
CA TYR A 50 -7.87 2.19 4.67
C TYR A 50 -7.01 3.20 3.94
N SER A 51 -5.80 2.79 3.57
CA SER A 51 -4.88 3.62 2.77
C SER A 51 -5.48 3.93 1.40
N LEU A 52 -5.14 5.11 0.87
CA LEU A 52 -5.56 5.54 -0.46
C LEU A 52 -4.53 5.12 -1.49
N ALA A 53 -4.97 4.44 -2.56
CA ALA A 53 -4.18 4.21 -3.77
C ALA A 53 -4.21 5.42 -4.73
N SER A 54 -5.13 6.36 -4.50
CA SER A 54 -5.26 7.63 -5.23
C SER A 54 -4.48 8.76 -4.56
N SER A 55 -4.16 9.82 -5.33
CA SER A 55 -3.56 11.06 -4.84
C SER A 55 -3.93 12.23 -5.75
N GLY A 56 -3.88 13.46 -5.23
CA GLY A 56 -4.20 14.69 -5.95
C GLY A 56 -5.61 15.22 -5.67
N ASP A 57 -6.09 16.12 -6.53
CA ASP A 57 -7.32 16.91 -6.34
C ASP A 57 -8.59 16.21 -6.86
N SER A 58 -8.55 14.88 -7.00
CA SER A 58 -9.68 14.09 -7.50
C SER A 58 -10.72 13.83 -6.41
N GLU A 59 -12.00 13.93 -6.75
CA GLU A 59 -13.10 13.46 -5.89
C GLU A 59 -13.29 11.93 -5.92
N ILE A 60 -12.54 11.22 -6.76
CA ILE A 60 -12.52 9.76 -6.82
C ILE A 60 -11.37 9.25 -5.98
N LEU A 61 -11.72 8.54 -4.90
CA LEU A 61 -10.82 7.82 -4.04
C LEU A 61 -10.70 6.37 -4.51
N GLU A 62 -9.50 5.81 -4.43
CA GLU A 62 -9.27 4.39 -4.68
C GLU A 62 -8.83 3.71 -3.39
N LEU A 63 -9.59 2.71 -2.96
CA LEU A 63 -9.22 1.79 -1.88
C LEU A 63 -8.97 0.41 -2.46
N ALA A 64 -7.92 -0.27 -1.99
CA ALA A 64 -7.75 -1.70 -2.21
C ALA A 64 -7.87 -2.41 -0.86
N VAL A 65 -8.85 -3.29 -0.77
CA VAL A 65 -9.20 -4.02 0.45
C VAL A 65 -8.84 -5.48 0.24
N ASP A 66 -8.00 -6.00 1.13
CA ASP A 66 -7.73 -7.41 1.26
C ASP A 66 -8.59 -7.97 2.40
N GLU A 67 -9.21 -9.11 2.16
CA GLU A 67 -10.13 -9.71 3.10
C GLU A 67 -9.37 -10.32 4.28
N LEU A 68 -9.75 -9.91 5.49
CA LEU A 68 -9.51 -10.66 6.70
C LEU A 68 -10.76 -11.49 6.98
N PRO A 69 -10.71 -12.84 6.86
CA PRO A 69 -11.90 -13.69 7.00
C PRO A 69 -12.62 -13.53 8.35
N ASP A 70 -11.85 -13.32 9.42
CA ASP A 70 -12.38 -13.09 10.77
C ASP A 70 -12.60 -11.58 11.07
N GLY A 71 -12.54 -10.73 10.05
CA GLY A 71 -12.68 -9.28 10.17
C GLY A 71 -14.13 -8.81 10.13
N GLU A 72 -14.47 -7.79 10.91
CA GLU A 72 -15.84 -7.24 10.94
C GLU A 72 -16.20 -6.39 9.71
N VAL A 73 -15.19 -5.81 9.04
CA VAL A 73 -15.38 -4.78 7.99
C VAL A 73 -14.90 -5.27 6.62
N SER A 74 -13.76 -5.95 6.55
CA SER A 74 -13.18 -6.33 5.26
C SER A 74 -14.01 -7.33 4.44
N PRO A 75 -14.69 -8.34 5.02
CA PRO A 75 -15.56 -9.22 4.23
C PRO A 75 -16.70 -8.43 3.58
N TYR A 76 -17.37 -7.56 4.33
CA TYR A 76 -18.43 -6.70 3.77
C TYR A 76 -17.93 -5.85 2.59
N LEU A 77 -16.78 -5.20 2.74
CA LEU A 77 -16.19 -4.38 1.67
C LEU A 77 -15.74 -5.19 0.44
N VAL A 78 -15.43 -6.48 0.59
CA VAL A 78 -14.92 -7.37 -0.46
C VAL A 78 -16.02 -8.15 -1.16
N GLU A 79 -17.02 -8.60 -0.41
CA GLU A 79 -18.05 -9.54 -0.87
C GLU A 79 -19.40 -8.86 -1.14
N ASP A 80 -19.79 -7.87 -0.34
CA ASP A 80 -21.15 -7.34 -0.32
C ASP A 80 -21.31 -5.95 -0.93
N VAL A 81 -20.27 -5.10 -0.87
CA VAL A 81 -20.34 -3.73 -1.40
C VAL A 81 -20.48 -3.73 -2.93
N LEU A 82 -21.45 -2.96 -3.42
CA LEU A 82 -21.77 -2.83 -4.84
C LEU A 82 -21.74 -1.36 -5.32
N PRO A 83 -21.54 -1.12 -6.63
CA PRO A 83 -21.70 0.21 -7.20
C PRO A 83 -23.10 0.78 -6.91
N GLY A 84 -23.13 1.97 -6.32
CA GLY A 84 -24.34 2.65 -5.90
C GLY A 84 -24.48 2.79 -4.39
N ASP A 85 -23.81 1.93 -3.62
CA ASP A 85 -23.82 1.96 -2.16
C ASP A 85 -23.16 3.21 -1.61
N GLU A 86 -23.53 3.56 -0.38
CA GLU A 86 -22.98 4.71 0.34
C GLU A 86 -22.18 4.24 1.56
N LEU A 87 -20.97 4.76 1.69
CA LEU A 87 -20.06 4.51 2.80
C LEU A 87 -19.77 5.82 3.52
N GLU A 88 -19.65 5.78 4.84
CA GLU A 88 -19.23 6.96 5.59
C GLU A 88 -17.70 7.01 5.66
N VAL A 89 -17.11 8.09 5.17
CA VAL A 89 -15.64 8.28 5.15
C VAL A 89 -15.21 9.51 5.92
N ARG A 90 -14.05 9.42 6.58
CA ARG A 90 -13.37 10.55 7.23
C ARG A 90 -11.92 10.62 6.75
N GLY A 91 -11.51 11.79 6.27
CA GLY A 91 -10.13 12.07 5.90
C GLY A 91 -10.00 13.31 5.00
N PRO A 92 -8.84 13.48 4.33
CA PRO A 92 -7.68 12.58 4.40
C PRO A 92 -7.00 12.59 5.78
N ILE A 93 -6.39 11.47 6.17
CA ILE A 93 -5.70 11.30 7.47
C ILE A 93 -4.26 10.83 7.21
N GLY A 94 -3.35 11.24 8.10
CA GLY A 94 -1.95 10.81 8.11
C GLY A 94 -1.04 11.76 7.32
N ALA A 95 -0.11 12.44 7.99
CA ALA A 95 0.91 13.27 7.34
C ALA A 95 2.32 12.66 7.43
N TYR A 96 2.51 11.70 8.35
CA TYR A 96 3.80 11.08 8.63
C TYR A 96 4.29 10.17 7.49
N PHE A 97 3.38 9.40 6.90
CA PHE A 97 3.68 8.40 5.87
C PHE A 97 3.49 8.94 4.44
N VAL A 98 3.73 10.24 4.22
CA VAL A 98 3.53 10.88 2.92
C VAL A 98 4.84 11.06 2.17
N TRP A 99 4.83 10.75 0.87
CA TRP A 99 5.90 11.10 -0.07
C TRP A 99 5.40 12.14 -1.09
N THR A 100 6.30 13.04 -1.49
CA THR A 100 6.04 14.07 -2.50
C THR A 100 7.23 14.21 -3.44
N PRO A 101 7.02 14.59 -4.72
CA PRO A 101 8.07 14.59 -5.75
C PRO A 101 9.15 15.67 -5.57
N GLU A 102 8.96 16.65 -4.69
CA GLU A 102 9.95 17.70 -4.41
C GLU A 102 11.16 17.18 -3.62
N ARG A 103 11.06 15.97 -3.07
CA ARG A 103 12.14 15.28 -2.37
C ARG A 103 13.18 14.77 -3.35
N ALA A 104 14.44 15.15 -3.14
CA ALA A 104 15.55 14.80 -4.03
C ALA A 104 16.26 13.50 -3.63
N GLU A 105 16.03 12.99 -2.41
CA GLU A 105 16.64 11.74 -1.96
C GLU A 105 16.04 10.51 -2.67
N PRO A 106 16.84 9.45 -2.90
CA PRO A 106 16.31 8.17 -3.37
C PRO A 106 15.22 7.63 -2.44
N VAL A 107 14.32 6.80 -2.97
CA VAL A 107 13.15 6.32 -2.23
C VAL A 107 13.12 4.80 -2.21
N GLN A 108 13.10 4.23 -1.01
CA GLN A 108 12.88 2.80 -0.81
C GLN A 108 11.45 2.56 -0.33
N LEU A 109 10.66 1.82 -1.10
CA LEU A 109 9.32 1.36 -0.72
C LEU A 109 9.42 -0.14 -0.35
N ILE A 110 8.79 -0.55 0.75
CA ILE A 110 8.73 -1.97 1.14
C ILE A 110 7.30 -2.32 1.56
N ALA A 111 6.65 -3.18 0.77
CA ALA A 111 5.25 -3.55 0.95
C ALA A 111 5.12 -5.00 1.44
N GLY A 112 4.19 -5.24 2.36
CA GLY A 112 3.72 -6.58 2.72
C GLY A 112 2.22 -6.72 2.43
N GLY A 113 1.83 -7.61 1.52
CA GLY A 113 0.42 -7.85 1.17
C GLY A 113 -0.30 -6.56 0.72
N SER A 114 -1.44 -6.24 1.33
CA SER A 114 -2.18 -4.99 1.08
C SER A 114 -1.46 -3.71 1.51
N GLY A 115 -0.31 -3.80 2.19
CA GLY A 115 0.56 -2.65 2.45
C GLY A 115 1.12 -1.97 1.19
N ILE A 116 0.90 -2.56 0.01
CA ILE A 116 1.21 -1.91 -1.27
C ILE A 116 0.34 -0.70 -1.57
N VAL A 117 -0.88 -0.61 -1.02
CA VAL A 117 -1.87 0.41 -1.38
C VAL A 117 -1.36 1.86 -1.24
N PRO A 118 -0.78 2.29 -0.11
CA PRO A 118 -0.20 3.64 -0.03
C PRO A 118 1.06 3.77 -0.91
N LEU A 119 1.78 2.69 -1.16
CA LEU A 119 3.06 2.69 -1.87
C LEU A 119 2.87 2.74 -3.40
N VAL A 120 1.81 2.14 -3.94
CA VAL A 120 1.45 2.30 -5.36
C VAL A 120 0.99 3.73 -5.64
N ALA A 121 0.33 4.41 -4.69
CA ALA A 121 0.03 5.83 -4.81
C ALA A 121 1.32 6.66 -4.97
N MET A 122 2.36 6.34 -4.18
CA MET A 122 3.67 7.02 -4.30
C MET A 122 4.33 6.73 -5.66
N ALA A 123 4.31 5.48 -6.12
CA ALA A 123 4.85 5.11 -7.43
C ALA A 123 4.11 5.80 -8.59
N ARG A 124 2.77 5.91 -8.52
CA ARG A 124 1.95 6.65 -9.48
C ARG A 124 2.33 8.14 -9.51
N VAL A 125 2.46 8.78 -8.35
CA VAL A 125 2.88 10.19 -8.27
C VAL A 125 4.29 10.37 -8.84
N HIS A 126 5.21 9.46 -8.54
CA HIS A 126 6.57 9.47 -9.09
C HIS A 126 6.56 9.39 -10.62
N ALA A 127 5.80 8.46 -11.19
CA ALA A 127 5.68 8.31 -12.64
C ALA A 127 5.04 9.54 -13.30
N LEU A 128 3.97 10.09 -12.72
CA LEU A 128 3.27 11.28 -13.23
C LEU A 128 4.16 12.54 -13.22
N ALA A 129 5.00 12.68 -12.19
CA ALA A 129 5.95 13.79 -12.08
C ALA A 129 7.18 13.64 -13.00
N ALA A 130 7.25 12.56 -13.81
CA ALA A 130 8.46 12.15 -14.52
C ALA A 130 9.69 12.10 -13.59
N GLY A 131 9.48 11.57 -12.38
CA GLY A 131 10.47 11.54 -11.31
C GLY A 131 11.77 10.89 -11.77
N THR A 132 12.87 11.63 -11.63
CA THR A 132 14.22 11.14 -11.94
C THR A 132 14.94 10.59 -10.72
N VAL A 133 14.40 10.82 -9.52
CA VAL A 133 14.95 10.24 -8.29
C VAL A 133 14.79 8.73 -8.32
N PRO A 134 15.84 7.95 -8.00
CA PRO A 134 15.73 6.49 -7.95
C PRO A 134 14.67 6.09 -6.91
N MET A 135 13.69 5.30 -7.34
CA MET A 135 12.68 4.69 -6.49
C MET A 135 12.71 3.18 -6.67
N ARG A 136 12.79 2.45 -5.56
CA ARG A 136 12.83 0.97 -5.58
C ARG A 136 11.76 0.42 -4.67
N LEU A 137 10.98 -0.52 -5.17
CA LEU A 137 9.94 -1.21 -4.43
C LEU A 137 10.37 -2.66 -4.16
N LEU A 138 10.40 -3.07 -2.88
CA LEU A 138 10.43 -4.49 -2.49
C LEU A 138 9.01 -4.91 -2.08
N TYR A 139 8.36 -5.75 -2.88
CA TYR A 139 7.00 -6.21 -2.59
C TYR A 139 6.98 -7.67 -2.12
N SER A 140 6.68 -7.87 -0.83
CA SER A 140 6.50 -9.19 -0.23
C SER A 140 5.04 -9.64 -0.26
N VAL A 141 4.79 -10.77 -0.93
CA VAL A 141 3.46 -11.37 -1.10
C VAL A 141 3.51 -12.87 -0.87
N ARG A 142 2.36 -13.53 -0.74
CA ARG A 142 2.29 -14.99 -0.56
C ARG A 142 2.62 -15.73 -1.85
N SER A 143 1.92 -15.38 -2.92
CA SER A 143 2.10 -15.88 -4.28
C SER A 143 1.79 -14.78 -5.29
N GLN A 144 1.95 -15.05 -6.59
CA GLN A 144 1.62 -14.10 -7.65
C GLN A 144 0.15 -13.66 -7.63
N ASP A 145 -0.76 -14.58 -7.32
CA ASP A 145 -2.21 -14.29 -7.30
C ASP A 145 -2.63 -13.40 -6.12
N ASP A 146 -1.78 -13.28 -5.09
CA ASP A 146 -2.00 -12.42 -3.93
C ASP A 146 -1.46 -10.99 -4.16
N ALA A 147 -0.84 -10.70 -5.30
CA ALA A 147 -0.24 -9.40 -5.58
C ALA A 147 -1.27 -8.41 -6.14
N PHE A 148 -1.61 -7.40 -5.34
CA PHE A 148 -2.36 -6.26 -5.86
C PHE A 148 -1.48 -5.47 -6.84
N TYR A 149 -2.10 -4.95 -7.91
CA TYR A 149 -1.44 -4.05 -8.88
C TYR A 149 -0.24 -4.64 -9.64
N ALA A 150 -0.10 -5.96 -9.75
CA ALA A 150 1.09 -6.59 -10.34
C ALA A 150 1.40 -6.11 -11.77
N ASP A 151 0.41 -6.12 -12.66
CA ASP A 151 0.57 -5.66 -14.05
C ASP A 151 0.89 -4.17 -14.13
N GLU A 152 0.26 -3.36 -13.27
CA GLU A 152 0.50 -1.92 -13.20
C GLU A 152 1.92 -1.63 -12.74
N LEU A 153 2.37 -2.25 -11.63
CA LEU A 153 3.71 -2.08 -11.10
C LEU A 153 4.78 -2.47 -12.12
N THR A 154 4.56 -3.55 -12.86
CA THR A 154 5.43 -3.97 -13.97
C THR A 154 5.41 -2.93 -15.11
N GLY A 155 4.23 -2.40 -15.45
CA GLY A 155 4.09 -1.37 -16.48
C GLY A 155 4.73 -0.02 -16.12
N LEU A 156 4.84 0.28 -14.82
CA LEU A 156 5.51 1.46 -14.27
C LEU A 156 7.04 1.33 -14.26
N GLU A 157 7.62 0.14 -14.43
CA GLU A 157 9.08 -0.01 -14.44
C GLU A 157 9.73 0.85 -15.54
N ARG A 158 10.68 1.67 -15.13
CA ARG A 158 11.46 2.63 -15.95
C ARG A 158 12.85 2.76 -15.33
N ASP A 159 13.75 3.48 -15.97
CA ASP A 159 15.13 3.67 -15.45
C ASP A 159 15.16 4.20 -13.99
N ALA A 160 14.15 4.96 -13.55
CA ALA A 160 14.06 5.53 -12.21
C ALA A 160 13.11 4.77 -11.24
N PHE A 161 12.40 3.71 -11.69
CA PHE A 161 11.54 2.90 -10.83
C PHE A 161 11.74 1.41 -11.07
N THR A 162 12.13 0.67 -10.04
CA THR A 162 12.37 -0.78 -10.11
C THR A 162 11.54 -1.54 -9.07
N VAL A 163 11.10 -2.75 -9.44
CA VAL A 163 10.30 -3.62 -8.57
C VAL A 163 11.02 -4.95 -8.32
N ASP A 164 11.26 -5.24 -7.05
CA ASP A 164 11.75 -6.51 -6.55
C ASP A 164 10.61 -7.29 -5.87
N TRP A 165 10.45 -8.55 -6.24
CA TRP A 165 9.37 -9.41 -5.71
C TRP A 165 9.90 -10.43 -4.69
N ALA A 166 9.29 -10.48 -3.52
CA ALA A 166 9.61 -11.45 -2.45
C ALA A 166 8.41 -12.34 -2.13
N TYR A 167 8.27 -13.45 -2.86
CA TYR A 167 7.24 -14.45 -2.60
C TYR A 167 7.56 -15.25 -1.33
N THR A 168 6.58 -15.36 -0.43
CA THR A 168 6.78 -15.98 0.90
C THR A 168 6.34 -17.44 0.95
N ARG A 169 5.49 -17.89 0.01
CA ARG A 169 4.97 -19.27 -0.04
C ARG A 169 5.19 -19.96 -1.38
N SER A 170 4.80 -19.31 -2.47
CA SER A 170 4.90 -19.85 -3.82
C SER A 170 5.44 -18.79 -4.77
N ALA A 171 6.64 -19.02 -5.30
CA ALA A 171 7.24 -18.17 -6.31
C ALA A 171 6.86 -18.68 -7.71
N PRO A 172 6.56 -17.79 -8.68
CA PRO A 172 6.30 -18.20 -10.05
C PRO A 172 7.57 -18.76 -10.72
N PRO A 173 7.43 -19.61 -11.75
CA PRO A 173 8.57 -20.13 -12.49
C PRO A 173 9.48 -19.02 -13.03
N GLY A 174 10.80 -19.23 -12.95
CA GLY A 174 11.80 -18.27 -13.43
C GLY A 174 12.24 -17.23 -12.40
N VAL A 175 11.58 -17.13 -11.25
CA VAL A 175 12.06 -16.29 -10.14
C VAL A 175 13.25 -16.97 -9.45
N LEU A 176 14.40 -16.30 -9.44
CA LEU A 176 15.64 -16.83 -8.88
C LEU A 176 15.64 -16.89 -7.35
N ARG A 177 14.94 -15.96 -6.69
CA ARG A 177 14.82 -15.93 -5.23
C ARG A 177 13.89 -17.07 -4.78
N PRO A 178 14.35 -18.00 -3.91
CA PRO A 178 13.47 -19.01 -3.32
C PRO A 178 12.32 -18.38 -2.53
N ALA A 179 11.20 -19.10 -2.44
CA ALA A 179 10.10 -18.67 -1.59
C ALA A 179 10.55 -18.62 -0.12
N GLY A 180 10.21 -17.54 0.57
CA GLY A 180 10.60 -17.32 1.96
C GLY A 180 10.31 -15.90 2.41
N ARG A 181 10.17 -15.71 3.73
CA ARG A 181 10.01 -14.38 4.34
C ARG A 181 11.19 -13.47 4.01
N VAL A 182 10.96 -12.16 4.05
CA VAL A 182 12.05 -11.18 3.91
C VAL A 182 13.04 -11.38 5.05
N ASP A 183 14.32 -11.46 4.70
CA ASP A 183 15.45 -11.67 5.60
C ASP A 183 16.58 -10.68 5.27
N ALA A 184 17.70 -10.77 6.01
CA ALA A 184 18.84 -9.87 5.82
C ALA A 184 19.43 -9.95 4.40
N ALA A 185 19.47 -11.15 3.79
CA ALA A 185 19.94 -11.32 2.42
C ALA A 185 19.01 -10.64 1.40
N THR A 186 17.71 -10.72 1.63
CA THR A 186 16.70 -10.03 0.82
C THR A 186 16.86 -8.51 0.93
N ILE A 187 17.02 -7.96 2.13
CA ILE A 187 17.27 -6.52 2.32
C ILE A 187 18.55 -6.10 1.59
N ALA A 188 19.67 -6.81 1.79
CA ALA A 188 20.94 -6.47 1.15
C ALA A 188 20.88 -6.48 -0.39
N ALA A 189 20.09 -7.37 -1.01
CA ALA A 189 19.97 -7.48 -2.45
C ALA A 189 18.93 -6.53 -3.06
N SER A 190 17.83 -6.28 -2.34
CA SER A 190 16.62 -5.66 -2.87
C SER A 190 16.29 -4.29 -2.31
N THR A 191 17.21 -3.66 -1.58
CA THR A 191 17.06 -2.26 -1.12
C THR A 191 18.15 -1.34 -1.63
N ILE A 192 17.84 -0.04 -1.73
CA ILE A 192 18.83 1.02 -1.96
C ILE A 192 19.82 1.05 -0.78
N PRO A 193 21.14 1.04 -1.00
CA PRO A 193 22.15 1.07 0.06
C PRO A 193 21.95 2.22 1.06
N ALA A 194 22.13 1.92 2.36
CA ALA A 194 22.01 2.92 3.42
C ALA A 194 22.94 4.14 3.25
N ALA A 195 24.10 3.95 2.59
CA ALA A 195 25.05 5.02 2.29
C ALA A 195 24.47 6.11 1.37
N GLU A 196 23.47 5.78 0.55
CA GLU A 196 22.75 6.73 -0.32
C GLU A 196 21.65 7.48 0.43
N ARG A 197 21.42 7.14 1.71
CA ARG A 197 20.45 7.76 2.62
C ARG A 197 19.03 7.89 2.02
N PRO A 198 18.44 6.80 1.52
CA PRO A 198 17.09 6.86 0.97
C PRO A 198 16.05 7.21 2.04
N SER A 199 14.98 7.91 1.64
CA SER A 199 13.74 7.93 2.41
C SER A 199 13.08 6.55 2.29
N VAL A 200 12.81 5.89 3.41
CA VAL A 200 12.28 4.52 3.44
C VAL A 200 10.83 4.51 3.93
N TYR A 201 9.95 3.84 3.20
CA TYR A 201 8.54 3.67 3.54
C TYR A 201 8.20 2.19 3.62
N VAL A 202 7.81 1.71 4.81
CA VAL A 202 7.45 0.32 5.06
C VAL A 202 5.98 0.25 5.44
N CYS A 203 5.18 -0.50 4.69
CA CYS A 203 3.77 -0.72 5.01
C CYS A 203 3.38 -2.19 4.89
N GLY A 204 2.62 -2.69 5.86
CA GLY A 204 2.21 -4.09 5.93
C GLY A 204 1.62 -4.49 7.30
N PRO A 205 1.39 -5.79 7.52
CA PRO A 205 1.00 -6.31 8.83
C PRO A 205 2.03 -5.97 9.91
N THR A 206 1.60 -5.75 11.16
CA THR A 206 2.49 -5.36 12.29
C THR A 206 3.79 -6.15 12.36
N GLY A 207 3.71 -7.49 12.41
CA GLY A 207 4.90 -8.34 12.51
C GLY A 207 5.82 -8.31 11.29
N PHE A 208 5.29 -7.97 10.10
CA PHE A 208 6.12 -7.74 8.91
C PHE A 208 6.89 -6.43 9.03
N VAL A 209 6.19 -5.36 9.40
CA VAL A 209 6.78 -4.01 9.49
C VAL A 209 7.85 -3.96 10.57
N GLU A 210 7.63 -4.58 11.72
CA GLU A 210 8.63 -4.69 12.80
C GLU A 210 9.88 -5.45 12.33
N ALA A 211 9.70 -6.64 11.73
CA ALA A 211 10.83 -7.42 11.25
C ALA A 211 11.64 -6.69 10.17
N VAL A 212 10.97 -6.03 9.22
CA VAL A 212 11.65 -5.27 8.16
C VAL A 212 12.37 -4.05 8.72
N ALA A 213 11.76 -3.32 9.66
CA ALA A 213 12.40 -2.17 10.29
C ALA A 213 13.69 -2.59 11.03
N ASP A 214 13.65 -3.69 11.79
CA ASP A 214 14.82 -4.25 12.48
C ASP A 214 15.93 -4.64 11.49
N LEU A 215 15.58 -5.29 10.38
CA LEU A 215 16.53 -5.66 9.34
C LEU A 215 17.15 -4.45 8.65
N LEU A 216 16.38 -3.39 8.38
CA LEU A 216 16.88 -2.14 7.80
C LEU A 216 17.87 -1.44 8.73
N VAL A 217 17.55 -1.37 10.02
CA VAL A 217 18.46 -0.80 11.03
C VAL A 217 19.74 -1.64 11.14
N ALA A 218 19.63 -2.97 11.15
CA ALA A 218 20.78 -3.87 11.13
C ALA A 218 21.64 -3.71 9.85
N ALA A 219 21.02 -3.36 8.73
CA ALA A 219 21.69 -3.04 7.47
C ALA A 219 22.29 -1.61 7.42
N GLY A 220 22.12 -0.82 8.49
CA GLY A 220 22.73 0.51 8.64
C GLY A 220 21.86 1.69 8.21
N HIS A 221 20.59 1.47 7.88
CA HIS A 221 19.66 2.58 7.63
C HIS A 221 19.41 3.38 8.92
N SER A 222 19.37 4.70 8.81
CA SER A 222 19.02 5.58 9.93
C SER A 222 17.53 5.41 10.26
N PRO A 223 17.16 5.15 11.53
CA PRO A 223 15.75 5.04 11.95
C PRO A 223 14.91 6.26 11.59
N ASP A 224 15.49 7.46 11.60
CA ASP A 224 14.78 8.72 11.30
C ASP A 224 14.34 8.83 9.83
N LEU A 225 14.95 8.04 8.94
CA LEU A 225 14.59 7.95 7.53
C LEU A 225 13.59 6.81 7.25
N ILE A 226 13.29 5.97 8.25
CA ILE A 226 12.35 4.87 8.12
C ILE A 226 10.98 5.31 8.64
N ARG A 227 10.02 5.37 7.73
CA ARG A 227 8.62 5.62 8.01
C ARG A 227 7.87 4.31 7.93
N THR A 228 7.02 4.06 8.91
CA THR A 228 6.25 2.82 9.01
C THR A 228 4.76 3.08 9.13
N GLU A 229 3.94 2.37 8.35
CA GLU A 229 2.49 2.27 8.54
C GLU A 229 2.14 0.80 8.77
N ARG A 230 1.27 0.52 9.74
CA ARG A 230 0.95 -0.85 10.20
C ARG A 230 -0.55 -1.08 10.17
N PHE A 231 -0.96 -2.30 9.84
CA PHE A 231 -2.33 -2.78 10.01
C PHE A 231 -2.37 -4.18 10.64
N GLY A 232 -3.54 -4.60 11.09
CA GLY A 232 -3.75 -5.95 11.63
C GLY A 232 -3.29 -6.14 13.07
N GLY A 233 -3.44 -5.13 13.93
CA GLY A 233 -3.39 -5.29 15.38
C GLY A 233 -4.82 -5.39 15.94
N ALA A 234 -5.09 -6.45 16.69
CA ALA A 234 -6.19 -6.49 17.66
C ALA A 234 -5.76 -5.79 18.95
#